data_AF-A0A3D9ZX85-F1
#
_entry.id   AF-A0A3D9ZX85-F1
#
_cell.length_a   1.000
_cell.length_b   1.000
_cell.length_c   1.000
_cell.angle_alpha   90.00
_cell.angle_beta   90.00
_cell.angle_gamma   90.00
#
_symmetry.space_group_name_H-M   'P 1'
#
loop_
_entity.id
_entity.type
_entity.pdbx_description
1 polymer ?
#
loop_
_entity_poly.entity_id
_entity_poly.type
_entity_poly.pdbx_seq_one_letter_code
_entity_poly.pdbx_strand_id
1 'polypeptide(L)'
;MRQLLTRLEQASGLDRISDPLQRGLQAVLKPRFLRDALHGVQLGHPLHPALAMFTAGSYTSASILDLIRGQEVAATTMVGLGVASSPLTALAGANDWAELDKEQRRVGLVHLASNAVAVGFYAASLASRLNGNHHRGRLLGFAGFGVVNAAAFLGGHLAYAQGAQVNQAATQLHRISDGWHPVADISALPHGMPVSRSIGEVPVLVYRDGDRVSVLLERCGHETGPLGEGRVVDIDGDACVECPWHGSVFRLNDGLVMHGPAGSDQPVLRTRVVNDVVEANLP
;
A
#
# COMPACT_ATOMS: atom_id res chain seq x y z
N MET A 1 -21.13 -9.58 -12.24
CA MET A 1 -20.10 -8.95 -11.39
C MET A 1 -18.78 -8.80 -12.12
N ARG A 2 -18.10 -9.88 -12.56
CA ARG A 2 -16.79 -9.80 -13.25
C ARG A 2 -16.75 -8.84 -14.45
N GLN A 3 -17.73 -8.91 -15.34
CA GLN A 3 -17.83 -7.98 -16.49
C GLN A 3 -18.00 -6.51 -16.08
N LEU A 4 -18.59 -6.24 -14.92
CA LEU A 4 -18.78 -4.87 -14.42
C LEU A 4 -17.45 -4.28 -13.92
N LEU A 5 -16.62 -5.09 -13.26
CA LEU A 5 -15.28 -4.69 -12.82
C LEU A 5 -14.37 -4.41 -14.02
N THR A 6 -14.32 -5.30 -15.01
CA THR A 6 -13.55 -5.06 -16.24
C THR A 6 -14.01 -3.80 -16.99
N ARG A 7 -15.31 -3.55 -17.06
CA ARG A 7 -15.83 -2.30 -17.63
C ARG A 7 -15.39 -1.07 -16.85
N LEU A 8 -15.29 -1.18 -15.52
CA LEU A 8 -14.85 -0.09 -14.66
C LEU A 8 -13.35 0.20 -14.83
N GLU A 9 -12.52 -0.85 -14.89
CA GLU A 9 -11.07 -0.75 -15.18
C GLU A 9 -10.81 -0.05 -16.53
N GLN A 10 -11.67 -0.31 -17.52
CA GLN A 10 -11.56 0.25 -18.87
C GLN A 10 -12.30 1.58 -19.06
N ALA A 11 -12.91 2.13 -18.00
CA ALA A 11 -13.74 3.34 -18.08
C ALA A 11 -12.89 4.61 -18.19
N SER A 12 -12.23 4.82 -19.33
CA SER A 12 -11.37 5.99 -19.61
C SER A 12 -12.07 7.34 -19.47
N GLY A 13 -13.40 7.38 -19.49
CA GLY A 13 -14.17 8.59 -19.16
C GLY A 13 -13.92 9.11 -17.75
N LEU A 14 -13.54 8.23 -16.80
CA LEU A 14 -13.19 8.60 -15.42
C LEU A 14 -11.85 9.32 -15.33
N ASP A 15 -10.96 9.20 -16.32
CA ASP A 15 -9.64 9.84 -16.34
C ASP A 15 -9.78 11.38 -16.30
N ARG A 16 -10.88 11.92 -16.85
CA ARG A 16 -11.21 13.35 -16.82
C ARG A 16 -11.36 13.91 -15.40
N ILE A 17 -11.74 13.05 -14.46
CA ILE A 17 -11.87 13.39 -13.03
C ILE A 17 -10.61 12.93 -12.29
N SER A 18 -10.13 11.71 -12.58
CA SER A 18 -8.98 11.12 -11.90
C SER A 18 -7.70 11.92 -12.09
N ASP A 19 -7.35 12.32 -13.31
CA ASP A 19 -6.08 12.97 -13.61
C ASP A 19 -5.92 14.37 -12.96
N PRO A 20 -6.90 15.28 -12.98
CA PRO A 20 -6.78 16.54 -12.24
C PRO A 20 -6.79 16.31 -10.71
N LEU A 21 -7.58 15.35 -10.21
CA LEU A 21 -7.63 15.05 -8.79
C LEU A 21 -6.29 14.50 -8.28
N GLN A 22 -5.68 13.57 -9.02
CA GLN A 22 -4.35 13.02 -8.70
C GLN A 22 -3.30 14.14 -8.63
N ARG A 23 -3.22 14.99 -9.65
CA ARG A 23 -2.28 16.11 -9.68
C ARG A 23 -2.51 17.08 -8.52
N GLY A 24 -3.77 17.35 -8.19
CA GLY A 24 -4.14 18.17 -7.03
C GLY A 24 -3.66 17.56 -5.72
N LEU A 25 -3.89 16.26 -5.51
CA LEU A 25 -3.45 15.55 -4.31
C LEU A 25 -1.92 15.53 -4.19
N GLN A 26 -1.19 15.20 -5.26
CA GLN A 26 0.28 15.24 -5.27
C GLN A 26 0.81 16.66 -5.00
N ALA A 27 0.10 17.70 -5.44
CA ALA A 27 0.46 19.09 -5.18
C ALA A 27 0.14 19.56 -3.75
N VAL A 28 -0.84 18.94 -3.07
CA VAL A 28 -1.20 19.27 -1.68
C VAL A 28 -0.35 18.47 -0.69
N LEU A 29 -0.17 17.18 -0.93
CA LEU A 29 0.63 16.26 -0.11
C LEU A 29 2.12 16.35 -0.46
N LYS A 30 2.69 17.57 -0.52
CA LYS A 30 4.11 17.78 -0.84
C LYS A 30 5.09 17.32 0.24
N PRO A 31 4.85 17.52 1.54
CA PRO A 31 5.86 17.20 2.54
C PRO A 31 6.15 15.70 2.56
N ARG A 32 7.40 15.32 2.29
CA ARG A 32 7.82 13.91 2.20
C ARG A 32 7.49 13.12 3.47
N PHE A 33 7.76 13.70 4.64
CA PHE A 33 7.45 13.07 5.93
C PHE A 33 5.96 12.71 6.06
N LEU A 34 5.07 13.54 5.52
CA LEU A 34 3.63 13.32 5.58
C LEU A 34 3.23 12.20 4.61
N ARG A 35 3.77 12.20 3.39
CA ARG A 35 3.56 11.11 2.43
C ARG A 35 4.04 9.77 2.98
N ASP A 36 5.24 9.73 3.54
CA ASP A 36 5.82 8.52 4.12
C ASP A 36 4.98 7.99 5.28
N ALA A 37 4.52 8.89 6.17
CA ALA A 37 3.60 8.52 7.25
C ALA A 37 2.27 7.97 6.72
N LEU A 38 1.70 8.57 5.67
CA LEU A 38 0.44 8.13 5.07
C LEU A 38 0.57 6.82 4.27
N HIS A 39 1.74 6.56 3.66
CA HIS A 39 2.07 5.27 3.07
C HIS A 39 2.38 4.20 4.14
N GLY A 40 2.67 4.59 5.38
CA GLY A 40 3.02 3.68 6.47
C GLY A 40 4.47 3.18 6.45
N VAL A 41 5.38 3.96 5.85
CA VAL A 41 6.82 3.64 5.74
C VAL A 41 7.43 3.27 7.10
N GLN A 42 7.13 4.04 8.16
CA GLN A 42 7.67 3.81 9.51
C GLN A 42 7.11 2.54 10.17
N LEU A 43 6.00 2.01 9.66
CA LEU A 43 5.38 0.78 10.14
C LEU A 43 5.89 -0.46 9.38
N GLY A 44 6.55 -0.27 8.23
CA GLY A 44 6.84 -1.34 7.27
C GLY A 44 5.58 -1.96 6.66
N HIS A 45 4.41 -1.32 6.82
CA HIS A 45 3.12 -1.78 6.35
C HIS A 45 2.22 -0.62 5.92
N PRO A 46 1.41 -0.80 4.85
CA PRO A 46 0.46 0.22 4.40
C PRO A 46 -0.49 0.68 5.51
N LEU A 47 -0.56 2.00 5.74
CA LEU A 47 -1.41 2.57 6.79
C LEU A 47 -2.90 2.50 6.43
N HIS A 48 -3.26 2.71 5.16
CA HIS A 48 -4.65 2.75 4.72
C HIS A 48 -5.44 1.48 5.05
N PRO A 49 -4.97 0.25 4.74
CA PRO A 49 -5.68 -0.98 5.11
C PRO A 49 -5.89 -1.15 6.61
N ALA A 50 -4.92 -0.78 7.45
CA ALA A 50 -5.05 -0.85 8.90
C ALA A 50 -6.16 0.09 9.42
N LEU A 51 -6.16 1.34 8.95
CA LEU A 51 -7.21 2.31 9.30
C LEU A 51 -8.57 1.91 8.72
N ALA A 52 -8.61 1.42 7.49
CA ALA A 52 -9.83 0.94 6.85
C ALA A 52 -10.46 -0.21 7.63
N MET A 53 -9.64 -1.13 8.17
CA MET A 53 -10.13 -2.20 9.05
C MET A 53 -10.77 -1.64 10.32
N PHE A 54 -10.15 -0.65 10.97
CA PHE A 54 -10.73 -0.01 12.14
C PHE A 54 -12.04 0.72 11.82
N THR A 55 -12.08 1.51 10.75
CA THR A 55 -13.27 2.26 10.32
C THR A 55 -14.42 1.32 9.94
N ALA A 56 -14.17 0.35 9.05
CA ALA A 56 -15.18 -0.61 8.61
C ALA A 56 -15.61 -1.56 9.73
N GLY A 57 -14.67 -1.97 10.60
CA GLY A 57 -14.94 -2.77 11.79
C GLY A 57 -15.84 -2.03 12.77
N SER A 58 -15.65 -0.71 12.90
CA SER A 58 -16.52 0.14 13.72
C SER A 58 -17.95 0.17 13.19
N TYR A 59 -18.11 0.38 11.89
CA TYR A 59 -19.40 0.36 11.21
C TYR A 59 -20.11 -1.00 11.27
N THR A 60 -19.37 -2.09 11.07
CA THR A 60 -19.87 -3.46 11.20
C THR A 60 -20.36 -3.74 12.62
N SER A 61 -19.58 -3.34 13.62
CA SER A 61 -19.94 -3.50 15.03
C SER A 61 -21.22 -2.73 15.35
N ALA A 62 -21.35 -1.49 14.87
CA ALA A 62 -22.57 -0.71 15.03
C ALA A 62 -23.80 -1.42 14.43
N SER A 63 -23.68 -2.00 13.24
CA SER A 63 -24.76 -2.73 12.58
C SER A 63 -25.18 -4.00 13.34
N ILE A 64 -24.24 -4.70 13.98
CA ILE A 64 -24.54 -5.84 14.86
C ILE A 64 -25.23 -5.35 16.15
N LEU A 65 -24.69 -4.33 16.80
CA LEU A 65 -25.24 -3.78 18.04
C LEU A 65 -26.65 -3.22 17.83
N ASP A 66 -26.93 -2.63 16.67
CA ASP A 66 -28.27 -2.19 16.30
C ASP A 66 -29.30 -3.34 16.30
N LEU A 67 -28.89 -4.60 16.07
CA LEU A 67 -29.78 -5.77 16.14
C LEU A 67 -30.10 -6.19 17.59
N ILE A 68 -29.34 -5.71 18.57
CA ILE A 68 -29.45 -6.10 19.98
C ILE A 68 -30.20 -5.01 20.74
N ARG A 69 -31.29 -5.38 21.42
CA ARG A 69 -32.10 -4.44 22.22
C ARG A 69 -31.26 -3.88 23.38
N GLY A 70 -31.35 -2.58 23.64
CA GLY A 70 -30.66 -1.92 24.76
C GLY A 70 -29.19 -1.57 24.49
N GLN A 71 -28.71 -1.72 23.26
CA GLN A 71 -27.32 -1.41 22.86
C GLN A 71 -27.19 -0.10 22.08
N GLU A 72 -28.16 0.82 22.21
CA GLU A 72 -28.22 2.05 21.43
C GLU A 72 -26.99 2.95 21.68
N VAL A 73 -26.52 3.01 22.93
CA VAL A 73 -25.31 3.77 23.29
C VAL A 73 -24.08 3.17 22.61
N ALA A 74 -23.87 1.85 22.74
CA ALA A 74 -22.73 1.17 22.14
C ALA A 74 -22.74 1.30 20.61
N ALA A 75 -23.90 1.11 19.96
CA ALA A 75 -24.03 1.31 18.52
C ALA A 75 -23.71 2.75 18.11
N THR A 76 -24.17 3.74 18.88
CA THR A 76 -23.86 5.16 18.63
C THR A 76 -22.37 5.47 18.78
N THR A 77 -21.72 4.90 19.81
CA THR A 77 -20.27 5.01 20.00
C THR A 77 -19.51 4.44 18.80
N MET A 78 -19.88 3.25 18.33
CA MET A 78 -19.22 2.61 17.18
C MET A 78 -19.44 3.39 15.87
N VAL A 79 -20.63 3.95 15.63
CA VAL A 79 -20.84 4.90 14.52
C VAL A 79 -19.94 6.11 14.66
N GLY A 80 -19.84 6.69 15.87
CA GLY A 80 -18.98 7.83 16.16
C GLY A 80 -17.51 7.56 15.87
N LEU A 81 -16.98 6.43 16.32
CA LEU A 81 -15.59 6.01 16.07
C LEU A 81 -15.32 5.79 14.57
N GLY A 82 -16.26 5.19 13.85
CA GLY A 82 -16.14 5.02 12.40
C GLY A 82 -16.11 6.37 11.66
N VAL A 83 -17.03 7.29 11.99
CA VAL A 83 -17.05 8.65 11.40
C VAL A 83 -15.78 9.43 11.76
N ALA A 84 -15.31 9.34 13.01
CA ALA A 84 -14.12 10.07 13.47
C ALA A 84 -12.83 9.55 12.81
N SER A 85 -12.71 8.25 12.54
CA SER A 85 -11.53 7.67 11.87
C SER A 85 -11.54 7.86 10.36
N SER A 86 -12.72 8.03 9.75
CA SER A 86 -12.88 8.10 8.28
C SER A 86 -12.02 9.14 7.57
N PRO A 87 -11.83 10.38 8.08
CA PRO A 87 -10.96 11.36 7.43
C PRO A 87 -9.51 10.89 7.33
N LEU A 88 -8.97 10.26 8.38
CA LEU A 88 -7.59 9.77 8.38
C LEU A 88 -7.44 8.57 7.44
N THR A 89 -8.41 7.65 7.45
CA THR A 89 -8.49 6.52 6.51
C THR A 89 -8.51 7.01 5.06
N ALA A 90 -9.33 8.02 4.77
CA ALA A 90 -9.46 8.60 3.43
C ALA A 90 -8.20 9.35 2.99
N LEU A 91 -7.51 10.06 3.89
CA LEU A 91 -6.24 10.72 3.59
C LEU A 91 -5.14 9.71 3.23
N ALA A 92 -4.99 8.65 4.02
CA ALA A 92 -4.04 7.58 3.71
C ALA A 92 -4.36 6.92 2.35
N GLY A 93 -5.63 6.58 2.12
CA GLY A 93 -6.05 5.98 0.85
C GLY A 93 -5.93 6.90 -0.36
N ALA A 94 -6.13 8.22 -0.19
CA ALA A 94 -5.94 9.20 -1.25
C ALA A 94 -4.46 9.37 -1.63
N ASN A 95 -3.56 9.29 -0.63
CA ASN A 95 -2.12 9.30 -0.84
C ASN A 95 -1.66 8.06 -1.63
N ASP A 96 -2.17 6.88 -1.28
CA ASP A 96 -1.87 5.64 -2.02
C ASP A 96 -2.48 5.67 -3.43
N TRP A 97 -3.74 6.11 -3.56
CA TRP A 97 -4.43 6.22 -4.84
C TRP A 97 -3.72 7.14 -5.83
N ALA A 98 -3.05 8.18 -5.33
CA ALA A 98 -2.32 9.13 -6.15
C ALA A 98 -1.08 8.51 -6.82
N GLU A 99 -0.63 7.33 -6.40
CA GLU A 99 0.54 6.63 -6.94
C GLU A 99 0.17 5.46 -7.85
N LEU A 100 -1.13 5.12 -7.93
CA LEU A 100 -1.63 4.02 -8.75
C LEU A 100 -1.62 4.34 -10.25
N ASP A 101 -1.56 3.30 -11.07
CA ASP A 101 -1.75 3.41 -12.52
C ASP A 101 -3.19 3.82 -12.90
N LYS A 102 -3.44 4.09 -14.19
CA LYS A 102 -4.76 4.55 -14.65
C LYS A 102 -5.89 3.54 -14.42
N GLU A 103 -5.63 2.26 -14.62
CA GLU A 103 -6.65 1.21 -14.54
C GLU A 103 -7.09 1.02 -13.08
N GLN A 104 -6.13 1.00 -12.17
CA GLN A 104 -6.35 0.99 -10.73
C GLN A 104 -7.03 2.29 -10.27
N ARG A 105 -6.58 3.47 -10.72
CA ARG A 105 -7.19 4.75 -10.30
C ARG A 105 -8.67 4.86 -10.66
N ARG A 106 -9.11 4.29 -11.78
CA ARG A 106 -10.54 4.29 -12.19
C ARG A 106 -11.41 3.54 -11.18
N VAL A 107 -11.00 2.35 -10.78
CA VAL A 107 -11.68 1.58 -9.74
C VAL A 107 -11.58 2.31 -8.39
N GLY A 108 -10.39 2.84 -8.07
CA GLY A 108 -10.13 3.62 -6.87
C GLY A 108 -11.00 4.87 -6.72
N LEU A 109 -11.33 5.55 -7.82
CA LEU A 109 -12.22 6.71 -7.79
C LEU A 109 -13.64 6.33 -7.39
N VAL A 110 -14.16 5.20 -7.89
CA VAL A 110 -15.49 4.71 -7.52
C VAL A 110 -15.49 4.17 -6.08
N HIS A 111 -14.41 3.53 -5.65
CA HIS A 111 -14.20 3.13 -4.27
C HIS A 111 -14.23 4.35 -3.32
N LEU A 112 -13.48 5.41 -3.65
CA LEU A 112 -13.45 6.66 -2.89
C LEU A 112 -14.85 7.31 -2.82
N ALA A 113 -15.53 7.43 -3.97
CA ALA A 113 -16.87 8.02 -4.03
C ALA A 113 -17.90 7.21 -3.21
N SER A 114 -17.85 5.89 -3.29
CA SER A 114 -18.73 5.00 -2.52
C SER A 114 -18.50 5.15 -1.02
N ASN A 115 -17.24 5.23 -0.58
CA ASN A 115 -16.92 5.49 0.82
C ASN A 115 -17.39 6.88 1.28
N ALA A 116 -17.25 7.92 0.45
CA ALA A 116 -17.77 9.25 0.78
C ALA A 116 -19.29 9.23 1.02
N VAL A 117 -20.04 8.49 0.18
CA VAL A 117 -21.49 8.29 0.36
C VAL A 117 -21.78 7.51 1.66
N ALA A 118 -21.04 6.44 1.94
CA ALA A 118 -21.19 5.66 3.16
C ALA A 118 -20.95 6.51 4.42
N VAL A 119 -19.88 7.31 4.44
CA VAL A 119 -19.57 8.24 5.53
C VAL A 119 -20.69 9.28 5.69
N GLY A 120 -21.26 9.78 4.59
CA GLY A 120 -22.44 10.66 4.62
C GLY A 120 -23.64 10.00 5.32
N PHE A 121 -23.95 8.75 5.01
CA PHE A 121 -24.99 7.99 5.71
C PHE A 121 -24.67 7.80 7.19
N TYR A 122 -23.43 7.48 7.56
CA TYR A 122 -23.05 7.31 8.95
C TYR A 122 -23.00 8.62 9.74
N ALA A 123 -22.62 9.74 9.12
CA ALA A 123 -22.70 11.07 9.73
C ALA A 123 -24.17 11.47 10.00
N ALA A 124 -25.06 11.23 9.04
CA ALA A 124 -26.49 11.46 9.22
C ALA A 124 -27.11 10.50 10.26
N SER A 125 -26.63 9.25 10.32
CA SER A 125 -26.96 8.27 11.36
C SER A 125 -26.56 8.78 12.74
N LEU A 126 -25.31 9.24 12.89
CA LEU A 126 -24.79 9.80 14.13
C LEU A 126 -25.62 11.00 14.58
N ALA A 127 -25.86 11.96 13.69
CA ALA A 127 -26.70 13.12 14.00
C ALA A 127 -28.12 12.72 14.42
N SER A 128 -28.72 11.73 13.76
CA SER A 128 -30.06 11.23 14.12
C SER A 128 -30.07 10.59 15.51
N ARG A 129 -29.03 9.82 15.86
CA ARG A 129 -28.88 9.18 17.17
C ARG A 129 -28.66 10.20 18.28
N LEU A 130 -27.81 11.20 18.05
CA LEU A 130 -27.55 12.28 19.01
C LEU A 130 -28.78 13.17 19.25
N ASN A 131 -29.68 13.26 18.28
CA ASN A 131 -30.98 13.93 18.42
C ASN A 131 -32.09 13.02 18.99
N GLY A 132 -31.75 11.81 19.48
CA GLY A 132 -32.70 10.87 20.09
C GLY A 132 -33.53 10.03 19.12
N ASN A 133 -33.38 10.22 17.80
CA ASN A 133 -34.09 9.44 16.79
C ASN A 133 -33.30 8.19 16.37
N HIS A 134 -33.20 7.23 17.29
CA HIS A 134 -32.44 5.99 17.09
C HIS A 134 -32.98 5.12 15.93
N HIS A 135 -34.29 5.12 15.69
CA HIS A 135 -34.88 4.37 14.58
C HIS A 135 -34.36 4.89 13.22
N ARG A 136 -34.41 6.21 13.00
CA ARG A 136 -33.85 6.82 11.78
C ARG A 136 -32.34 6.59 11.70
N GLY A 137 -31.63 6.72 12.81
CA GLY A 137 -30.20 6.43 12.91
C GLY A 137 -29.86 5.00 12.48
N ARG A 138 -30.66 4.01 12.89
CA ARG A 138 -30.50 2.60 12.49
C ARG A 138 -30.75 2.38 11.00
N LEU A 139 -31.80 2.96 10.45
CA LEU A 139 -32.08 2.86 9.01
C LEU A 139 -30.96 3.46 8.15
N LEU A 140 -30.47 4.64 8.52
CA LEU A 140 -29.33 5.27 7.87
C LEU A 140 -28.05 4.45 8.05
N GLY A 141 -27.85 3.88 9.25
CA GLY A 141 -26.74 2.98 9.55
C GLY A 141 -26.71 1.75 8.67
N PHE A 142 -27.85 1.08 8.44
CA PHE A 142 -27.92 -0.06 7.53
C PHE A 142 -27.75 0.33 6.06
N ALA A 143 -28.26 1.48 5.64
CA ALA A 143 -28.00 2.01 4.30
C ALA A 143 -26.49 2.26 4.09
N GLY A 144 -25.84 2.93 5.05
CA GLY A 144 -24.40 3.14 5.06
C GLY A 144 -23.62 1.83 5.07
N PHE A 145 -24.05 0.85 5.85
CA PHE A 145 -23.43 -0.48 5.92
C PHE A 145 -23.47 -1.20 4.56
N GLY A 146 -24.59 -1.13 3.84
CA GLY A 146 -24.70 -1.67 2.48
C GLY A 146 -23.69 -1.02 1.52
N VAL A 147 -23.59 0.31 1.55
CA VAL A 147 -22.65 1.06 0.70
C VAL A 147 -21.19 0.77 1.07
N VAL A 148 -20.86 0.71 2.37
CA VAL A 148 -19.48 0.45 2.82
C VAL A 148 -19.00 -0.95 2.41
N ASN A 149 -19.89 -1.95 2.41
CA ASN A 149 -19.55 -3.30 1.94
C ASN A 149 -19.33 -3.34 0.42
N ALA A 150 -20.13 -2.60 -0.36
CA ALA A 150 -19.90 -2.47 -1.80
C ALA A 150 -18.57 -1.75 -2.08
N ALA A 151 -18.24 -0.71 -1.30
CA ALA A 151 -16.95 -0.03 -1.40
C ALA A 151 -15.79 -0.96 -0.99
N ALA A 152 -15.93 -1.73 0.09
CA ALA A 152 -14.95 -2.72 0.54
C ALA A 152 -14.68 -3.80 -0.51
N PHE A 153 -15.71 -4.24 -1.24
CA PHE A 153 -15.55 -5.15 -2.37
C PHE A 153 -14.66 -4.55 -3.49
N LEU A 154 -14.84 -3.26 -3.83
CA LEU A 154 -13.96 -2.57 -4.78
C LEU A 154 -12.52 -2.42 -4.25
N GLY A 155 -12.36 -2.16 -2.94
CA GLY A 155 -11.05 -2.12 -2.28
C GLY A 155 -10.34 -3.48 -2.33
N GLY A 156 -11.08 -4.57 -2.09
CA GLY A 156 -10.58 -5.92 -2.25
C GLY A 156 -10.19 -6.24 -3.69
N HIS A 157 -10.95 -5.76 -4.69
CA HIS A 157 -10.58 -5.91 -6.09
C HIS A 157 -9.27 -5.20 -6.43
N LEU A 158 -9.08 -3.96 -5.96
CA LEU A 158 -7.82 -3.22 -6.12
C LEU A 158 -6.64 -3.99 -5.53
N ALA A 159 -6.75 -4.45 -4.28
CA ALA A 159 -5.65 -5.13 -3.60
C ALA A 159 -5.37 -6.52 -4.17
N TYR A 160 -6.40 -7.37 -4.29
CA TYR A 160 -6.23 -8.79 -4.58
C TYR A 160 -6.22 -9.13 -6.08
N ALA A 161 -6.95 -8.37 -6.90
CA ALA A 161 -7.01 -8.64 -8.35
C ALA A 161 -6.05 -7.75 -9.15
N GLN A 162 -5.84 -6.50 -8.71
CA GLN A 162 -4.98 -5.54 -9.42
C GLN A 162 -3.63 -5.27 -8.72
N GLY A 163 -3.38 -5.85 -7.54
CA GLY A 163 -2.10 -5.74 -6.84
C GLY A 163 -1.80 -4.35 -6.29
N ALA A 164 -2.80 -3.48 -6.14
CA ALA A 164 -2.59 -2.12 -5.62
C ALA A 164 -2.03 -2.16 -4.19
N GLN A 165 -0.89 -1.47 -3.97
CA GLN A 165 -0.20 -1.41 -2.66
C GLN A 165 0.24 -2.78 -2.11
N VAL A 166 0.39 -3.79 -2.97
CA VAL A 166 0.98 -5.09 -2.62
C VAL A 166 2.46 -5.08 -3.00
N ASN A 167 3.32 -5.70 -2.17
CA ASN A 167 4.73 -5.87 -2.52
C ASN A 167 4.89 -6.82 -3.72
N GLN A 168 5.09 -6.25 -4.91
CA GLN A 168 5.22 -6.99 -6.16
C GLN A 168 6.52 -7.82 -6.22
N ALA A 169 7.57 -7.37 -5.54
CA ALA A 169 8.85 -8.05 -5.50
C ALA A 169 8.74 -9.39 -4.75
N ALA A 170 7.99 -9.44 -3.64
CA ALA A 170 7.87 -10.64 -2.80
C ALA A 170 7.46 -11.90 -3.60
N THR A 171 6.65 -11.74 -4.65
CA THR A 171 6.22 -12.85 -5.50
C THR A 171 7.37 -13.51 -6.28
N GLN A 172 8.47 -12.79 -6.53
CA GLN A 172 9.63 -13.32 -7.26
C GLN A 172 10.45 -14.31 -6.42
N LEU A 173 10.34 -14.27 -5.09
CA LEU A 173 10.99 -15.26 -4.22
C LEU A 173 10.55 -16.68 -4.57
N HIS A 174 9.26 -16.88 -4.93
CA HIS A 174 8.73 -18.19 -5.33
C HIS A 174 9.30 -18.72 -6.66
N ARG A 175 10.10 -17.92 -7.38
CA ARG A 175 10.77 -18.31 -8.63
C ARG A 175 12.24 -18.67 -8.42
N ILE A 176 12.76 -18.52 -7.21
CA ILE A 176 14.11 -18.96 -6.83
C ILE A 176 14.00 -20.38 -6.26
N SER A 177 14.88 -21.28 -6.71
CA SER A 177 14.92 -22.65 -6.18
C SER A 177 15.61 -22.70 -4.81
N ASP A 178 15.34 -23.75 -4.03
CA ASP A 178 15.98 -23.93 -2.73
C ASP A 178 17.51 -24.11 -2.88
N GLY A 179 18.27 -23.51 -1.96
CA GLY A 179 19.72 -23.68 -1.87
C GLY A 179 20.51 -22.40 -2.13
N TRP A 180 21.83 -22.51 -2.01
CA TRP A 180 22.74 -21.39 -2.25
C TRP A 180 23.05 -21.28 -3.73
N HIS A 181 22.83 -20.08 -4.28
CA HIS A 181 23.04 -19.76 -5.69
C HIS A 181 24.23 -18.81 -5.84
N PRO A 182 25.21 -19.10 -6.70
CA PRO A 182 26.27 -18.15 -7.02
C PRO A 182 25.69 -16.93 -7.75
N VAL A 183 26.09 -15.73 -7.35
CA VAL A 183 25.57 -14.47 -7.90
C VAL A 183 26.66 -13.66 -8.62
N ALA A 184 27.85 -13.56 -8.01
CA ALA A 184 29.01 -12.88 -8.59
C ALA A 184 30.29 -13.21 -7.83
N ASP A 185 31.44 -13.07 -8.48
CA ASP A 185 32.72 -12.96 -7.79
C ASP A 185 32.77 -11.63 -7.01
N ILE A 186 33.20 -11.66 -5.75
CA ILE A 186 33.24 -10.46 -4.89
C ILE A 186 34.16 -9.38 -5.46
N SER A 187 35.25 -9.78 -6.13
CA SER A 187 36.21 -8.88 -6.77
C SER A 187 35.63 -8.15 -7.99
N ALA A 188 34.59 -8.71 -8.62
CA ALA A 188 33.88 -8.10 -9.75
C ALA A 188 32.78 -7.12 -9.29
N LEU A 189 32.49 -7.05 -7.99
CA LEU A 189 31.51 -6.13 -7.44
C LEU A 189 32.18 -4.79 -7.07
N PRO A 190 31.76 -3.67 -7.66
CA PRO A 190 32.25 -2.35 -7.28
C PRO A 190 31.81 -2.00 -5.86
N HIS A 191 32.71 -1.40 -5.08
CA HIS A 191 32.37 -0.88 -3.76
C HIS A 191 31.43 0.33 -3.87
N GLY A 192 30.37 0.36 -3.06
CA GLY A 192 29.45 1.49 -2.94
C GLY A 192 28.49 1.66 -4.12
N MET A 193 28.50 0.76 -5.11
CA MET A 193 27.62 0.83 -6.28
C MET A 193 26.83 -0.48 -6.44
N PRO A 194 25.49 -0.42 -6.50
CA PRO A 194 24.69 -1.62 -6.72
C PRO A 194 24.82 -2.09 -8.19
N VAL A 195 24.80 -3.40 -8.39
CA VAL A 195 24.84 -4.03 -9.72
C VAL A 195 23.75 -5.06 -9.86
N SER A 196 23.11 -5.10 -11.04
CA SER A 196 22.11 -6.13 -11.33
C SER A 196 22.76 -7.45 -11.71
N ARG A 197 22.24 -8.55 -11.16
CA ARG A 197 22.59 -9.94 -11.48
C ARG A 197 21.30 -10.75 -11.56
N SER A 198 21.41 -12.07 -11.73
CA SER A 198 20.26 -12.95 -11.79
C SER A 198 20.51 -14.26 -11.06
N ILE A 199 19.47 -14.79 -10.42
CA ILE A 199 19.41 -16.15 -9.91
C ILE A 199 18.35 -16.87 -10.75
N GLY A 200 18.78 -17.69 -11.70
CA GLY A 200 17.90 -18.18 -12.76
C GLY A 200 17.30 -16.99 -13.54
N GLU A 201 15.97 -16.92 -13.58
CA GLU A 201 15.23 -15.82 -14.24
C GLU A 201 14.93 -14.63 -13.31
N VAL A 202 15.28 -14.72 -12.02
CA VAL A 202 14.96 -13.67 -11.05
C VAL A 202 16.08 -12.64 -11.00
N PRO A 203 15.83 -11.38 -11.39
CA PRO A 203 16.84 -10.34 -11.29
C PRO A 203 17.04 -9.94 -9.83
N VAL A 204 18.30 -9.82 -9.41
CA VAL A 204 18.70 -9.42 -8.06
C VAL A 204 19.63 -8.22 -8.12
N LEU A 205 19.53 -7.33 -7.13
CA LEU A 205 20.40 -6.19 -6.95
C LEU A 205 21.44 -6.53 -5.89
N VAL A 206 22.71 -6.54 -6.30
CA VAL A 206 23.84 -6.85 -5.42
C VAL A 206 24.53 -5.56 -5.03
N TYR A 207 24.72 -5.33 -3.74
CA TYR A 207 25.41 -4.15 -3.22
C TYR A 207 26.56 -4.58 -2.31
N ARG A 208 27.73 -3.96 -2.51
CA ARG A 208 28.95 -4.25 -1.75
C ARG A 208 29.39 -3.01 -0.95
N ASP A 209 29.51 -3.19 0.36
CA ASP A 209 30.06 -2.21 1.30
C ASP A 209 31.22 -2.85 2.08
N GLY A 210 32.45 -2.50 1.71
CA GLY A 210 33.66 -3.19 2.16
C GLY A 210 33.63 -4.68 1.82
N ASP A 211 33.63 -5.53 2.86
CA ASP A 211 33.52 -6.98 2.75
C ASP A 211 32.08 -7.49 2.94
N ARG A 212 31.13 -6.60 3.26
CA ARG A 212 29.72 -6.93 3.36
C ARG A 212 29.07 -6.87 1.98
N VAL A 213 28.28 -7.88 1.66
CA VAL A 213 27.47 -7.91 0.44
C VAL A 213 26.03 -8.20 0.82
N SER A 214 25.10 -7.43 0.26
CA SER A 214 23.67 -7.65 0.32
C SER A 214 23.12 -7.99 -1.05
N VAL A 215 22.10 -8.84 -1.09
CA VAL A 215 21.42 -9.23 -2.33
C VAL A 215 19.92 -9.00 -2.14
N LEU A 216 19.37 -7.99 -2.80
CA LEU A 216 17.96 -7.65 -2.78
C LEU A 216 17.32 -8.16 -4.07
N LEU A 217 16.00 -8.30 -4.10
CA LEU A 217 15.31 -8.40 -5.40
C LEU A 217 15.47 -7.09 -6.17
N GLU A 218 15.70 -7.18 -7.48
CA GLU A 218 16.01 -6.01 -8.32
C GLU A 218 14.75 -5.19 -8.66
N ARG A 219 13.61 -5.85 -8.79
CA ARG A 219 12.35 -5.18 -9.10
C ARG A 219 11.76 -4.57 -7.83
N CYS A 220 11.56 -3.26 -7.83
CA CYS A 220 10.98 -2.50 -6.72
C CYS A 220 9.65 -3.10 -6.25
N GLY A 221 9.49 -3.25 -4.93
CA GLY A 221 8.28 -3.80 -4.31
C GLY A 221 7.01 -3.01 -4.59
N HIS A 222 7.11 -1.72 -4.93
CA HIS A 222 5.93 -0.90 -5.25
C HIS A 222 5.26 -1.34 -6.56
N GLU A 223 5.93 -1.15 -7.69
CA GLU A 223 5.38 -1.46 -9.02
C GLU A 223 6.44 -2.03 -9.97
N THR A 224 7.42 -2.80 -9.47
CA THR A 224 8.42 -3.51 -10.28
C THR A 224 9.47 -2.65 -11.01
N GLY A 225 9.60 -1.38 -10.64
CA GLY A 225 10.64 -0.51 -11.22
C GLY A 225 12.07 -1.06 -11.07
N PRO A 226 12.97 -0.77 -12.03
CA PRO A 226 14.33 -1.29 -12.04
C PRO A 226 15.19 -0.58 -11.00
N LEU A 227 15.46 -1.21 -9.86
CA LEU A 227 16.32 -0.61 -8.84
C LEU A 227 17.78 -0.50 -9.34
N GLY A 228 18.20 -1.36 -10.27
CA GLY A 228 19.53 -1.27 -10.88
C GLY A 228 19.79 -0.01 -11.71
N GLU A 229 18.73 0.66 -12.15
CA GLU A 229 18.77 1.94 -12.87
C GLU A 229 18.51 3.13 -11.94
N GLY A 230 18.33 2.86 -10.64
CA GLY A 230 18.09 3.86 -9.61
C GLY A 230 19.33 4.64 -9.21
N ARG A 231 19.11 5.77 -8.55
CA ARG A 231 20.19 6.60 -8.01
C ARG A 231 20.55 6.15 -6.61
N VAL A 232 21.84 6.01 -6.31
CA VAL A 232 22.31 5.82 -4.94
C VAL A 232 22.29 7.17 -4.21
N VAL A 233 21.69 7.19 -3.03
CA VAL A 233 21.55 8.36 -2.16
C VAL A 233 22.00 8.00 -0.74
N ASP A 234 22.56 8.97 -0.04
CA ASP A 234 22.87 8.83 1.39
C ASP A 234 21.69 9.37 2.21
N ILE A 235 21.20 8.56 3.16
CA ILE A 235 20.18 8.96 4.13
C ILE A 235 20.71 8.57 5.50
N ASP A 236 20.99 9.58 6.34
CA ASP A 236 21.50 9.40 7.70
C ASP A 236 22.76 8.51 7.79
N GLY A 237 23.62 8.54 6.76
CA GLY A 237 24.85 7.75 6.68
C GLY A 237 24.65 6.34 6.08
N ASP A 238 23.43 5.98 5.69
CA ASP A 238 23.13 4.73 5.01
C ASP A 238 22.99 4.93 3.50
N ALA A 239 23.69 4.10 2.72
CA ALA A 239 23.51 4.03 1.28
C ALA A 239 22.14 3.42 0.92
N CYS A 240 21.36 4.15 0.14
CA CYS A 240 20.02 3.77 -0.28
C CYS A 240 19.88 3.89 -1.81
N VAL A 241 18.98 3.11 -2.40
CA VAL A 241 18.63 3.22 -3.82
C VAL A 241 17.27 3.87 -3.98
N GLU A 242 17.21 4.94 -4.76
CA GLU A 242 15.98 5.60 -5.19
C GLU A 242 15.53 5.03 -6.54
N CYS A 243 14.36 4.38 -6.54
CA CYS A 243 13.75 3.77 -7.71
C CYS A 243 13.38 4.85 -8.76
N PRO A 244 13.77 4.68 -10.04
CA PRO A 244 13.61 5.73 -11.05
C PRO A 244 12.17 5.96 -11.51
N TRP A 245 11.25 5.05 -11.22
CA TRP A 245 9.84 5.18 -11.63
C TRP A 245 9.07 6.18 -10.76
N HIS A 246 8.95 5.88 -9.45
CA HIS A 246 8.09 6.64 -8.53
C HIS A 246 8.83 7.14 -7.28
N GLY A 247 10.14 6.93 -7.17
CA GLY A 247 10.96 7.50 -6.10
C GLY A 247 10.94 6.74 -4.77
N SER A 248 10.45 5.49 -4.73
CA SER A 248 10.61 4.64 -3.54
C SER A 248 12.09 4.47 -3.21
N VAL A 249 12.43 4.55 -1.93
CA VAL A 249 13.83 4.47 -1.48
C VAL A 249 14.01 3.31 -0.52
N PHE A 250 15.02 2.49 -0.79
CA PHE A 250 15.36 1.34 0.05
C PHE A 250 16.82 1.39 0.47
N ARG A 251 17.10 1.08 1.73
CA ARG A 251 18.47 0.93 2.22
C ARG A 251 19.12 -0.28 1.55
N LEU A 252 20.28 -0.08 0.94
CA LEU A 252 20.95 -1.12 0.16
C LEU A 252 21.52 -2.24 1.02
N ASN A 253 21.79 -1.99 2.30
CA ASN A 253 22.41 -2.97 3.19
C ASN A 253 21.44 -4.08 3.68
N ASP A 254 20.14 -3.81 3.73
CA ASP A 254 19.16 -4.71 4.33
C ASP A 254 17.72 -4.56 3.79
N GLY A 255 17.50 -3.73 2.77
CA GLY A 255 16.21 -3.59 2.10
C GLY A 255 15.18 -2.74 2.84
N LEU A 256 15.52 -2.15 3.99
CA LEU A 256 14.60 -1.31 4.76
C LEU A 256 14.00 -0.20 3.87
N VAL A 257 12.69 -0.05 3.88
CA VAL A 257 12.03 1.06 3.18
C VAL A 257 12.29 2.37 3.93
N MET A 258 12.95 3.31 3.24
CA MET A 258 13.29 4.62 3.79
C MET A 258 12.26 5.67 3.40
N HIS A 259 11.72 5.57 2.18
CA HIS A 259 10.70 6.47 1.67
C HIS A 259 9.76 5.76 0.69
N GLY A 260 8.50 6.18 0.71
CA GLY A 260 7.46 5.66 -0.17
C GLY A 260 7.64 6.06 -1.64
N PRO A 261 6.77 5.58 -2.55
CA PRO A 261 5.45 5.02 -2.24
C PRO A 261 5.40 3.53 -1.84
N ALA A 262 6.50 2.79 -1.89
CA ALA A 262 6.54 1.47 -1.24
C ALA A 262 6.20 1.59 0.25
N GLY A 263 5.25 0.79 0.73
CA GLY A 263 4.88 0.74 2.15
C GLY A 263 5.60 -0.34 2.95
N SER A 264 6.38 -1.22 2.29
CA SER A 264 7.07 -2.35 2.92
C SER A 264 8.51 -2.47 2.42
N ASP A 265 9.35 -3.13 3.21
CA ASP A 265 10.74 -3.41 2.88
C ASP A 265 10.90 -4.17 1.55
N GLN A 266 12.03 -3.91 0.89
CA GLN A 266 12.45 -4.65 -0.29
C GLN A 266 12.98 -6.02 0.15
N PRO A 267 12.51 -7.13 -0.45
CA PRO A 267 12.97 -8.46 -0.06
C PRO A 267 14.47 -8.65 -0.25
N VAL A 268 15.12 -9.20 0.77
CA VAL A 268 16.57 -9.45 0.82
C VAL A 268 16.83 -10.94 0.98
N LEU A 269 17.76 -11.46 0.20
CA LEU A 269 18.21 -12.85 0.26
C LEU A 269 19.31 -13.00 1.32
N ARG A 270 19.32 -14.17 1.98
CA ARG A 270 20.46 -14.55 2.82
C ARG A 270 21.70 -14.59 1.94
N THR A 271 22.77 -13.91 2.36
CA THR A 271 23.99 -13.75 1.56
C THR A 271 25.18 -14.31 2.32
N ARG A 272 26.10 -14.96 1.61
CA ARG A 272 27.41 -15.37 2.13
C ARG A 272 28.48 -15.24 1.05
N VAL A 273 29.75 -15.24 1.46
CA VAL A 273 30.90 -15.29 0.55
C VAL A 273 31.65 -16.59 0.81
N VAL A 274 31.78 -17.44 -0.21
CA VAL A 274 32.49 -18.73 -0.13
C VAL A 274 33.45 -18.81 -1.31
N ASN A 275 34.75 -18.99 -1.04
CA ASN A 275 35.79 -19.05 -2.07
C ASN A 275 35.70 -17.84 -3.05
N ASP A 276 35.60 -16.63 -2.49
CA ASP A 276 35.45 -15.36 -3.22
C ASP A 276 34.18 -15.21 -4.09
N VAL A 277 33.25 -16.17 -4.03
CA VAL A 277 31.95 -16.10 -4.70
C VAL A 277 30.88 -15.66 -3.71
N VAL A 278 30.14 -14.62 -4.07
CA VAL A 278 28.92 -14.21 -3.38
C VAL A 278 27.82 -15.19 -3.75
N GLU A 279 27.26 -15.85 -2.74
CA GLU A 279 26.13 -16.74 -2.87
C GLU A 279 24.91 -16.17 -2.14
N ALA A 280 23.72 -16.39 -2.71
CA ALA A 280 22.46 -15.97 -2.14
C ALA A 280 21.47 -17.15 -2.01
N ASN A 281 20.64 -17.12 -0.98
CA ASN A 281 19.59 -18.11 -0.74
C ASN A 281 18.30 -17.40 -0.28
N LEU A 282 17.16 -18.06 -0.46
CA LEU A 282 15.88 -17.63 0.09
C LEU A 282 16.02 -17.29 1.60
N PRO A 283 15.27 -16.29 2.11
CA PRO A 283 15.29 -15.87 3.52
C PRO A 283 15.18 -17.02 4.52
#